data_AF-A0A947D145-F1
#
_entry.id   AF-A0A947D145-F1
#
_cell.length_a   1.000
_cell.length_b   1.000
_cell.length_c   1.000
_cell.angle_alpha   90.00
_cell.angle_beta   90.00
_cell.angle_gamma   90.00
#
_symmetry.space_group_name_H-M   'P 1'
#
loop_
_entity.id
_entity.type
_entity.pdbx_description
1 polymer ?
#
loop_
_entity_poly.entity_id
_entity_poly.type
_entity_poly.pdbx_seq_one_letter_code
_entity_poly.pdbx_strand_id
1 'polypeptide(L)'
;MRLSFIAGPVDAWLEGFRYFRPFRVRFGELDAFGHVNNVVYFRYFEQARIDYFGRLGLFTDLFTGPSSGLIVVAQQEAHYLKPLYFGDAIDVGVRCARLGRTSLTLDYAVLRRPRPDGDVRAGTGETAGEGGSAAAGRGGPAAPDAPPPAGERNRANEAVDVSGPAEPAGDGSRSAVDASEDRPRPERLVAAGRSVLVHLDRERKAPAALPEAVRAVLSAFDRPEGADEWGY
;
A
#
# COMPACT_ATOMS: atom_id res chain seq x y z
N MET A 1 -13.24 -11.02 -12.09
CA MET A 1 -12.65 -11.46 -10.80
C MET A 1 -13.45 -10.80 -9.68
N ARG A 2 -14.08 -11.57 -8.78
CA ARG A 2 -14.81 -11.02 -7.63
C ARG A 2 -13.80 -10.87 -6.49
N LEU A 3 -13.47 -9.64 -6.12
CA LEU A 3 -12.59 -9.37 -4.98
C LEU A 3 -13.38 -9.72 -3.72
N SER A 4 -12.89 -10.69 -2.93
CA SER A 4 -13.63 -11.39 -1.86
C SER A 4 -14.34 -10.44 -0.87
N PHE A 5 -13.78 -9.25 -0.69
CA PHE A 5 -14.24 -8.28 0.29
C PHE A 5 -14.81 -6.98 -0.30
N ILE A 6 -14.76 -6.79 -1.61
CA ILE A 6 -15.37 -5.64 -2.28
C ILE A 6 -16.79 -6.04 -2.65
N ALA A 7 -17.75 -5.54 -1.88
CA ALA A 7 -19.16 -5.71 -2.16
C ALA A 7 -19.59 -4.65 -3.19
N GLY A 8 -20.13 -5.09 -4.33
CA GLY A 8 -20.65 -4.20 -5.36
C GLY A 8 -19.58 -3.70 -6.36
N PRO A 9 -19.89 -2.62 -7.11
CA PRO A 9 -19.00 -2.04 -8.10
C PRO A 9 -17.72 -1.47 -7.48
N VAL A 10 -16.60 -1.62 -8.18
CA VAL A 10 -15.30 -1.09 -7.74
C VAL A 10 -15.32 0.43 -7.63
N ASP A 11 -16.01 1.13 -8.54
CA ASP A 11 -16.21 2.59 -8.49
C ASP A 11 -16.80 3.04 -7.16
N ALA A 12 -17.93 2.45 -6.77
CA ALA A 12 -18.61 2.77 -5.51
C ALA A 12 -17.74 2.46 -4.29
N TRP A 13 -16.93 1.39 -4.35
CA TRP A 13 -15.97 1.09 -3.28
C TRP A 13 -14.83 2.13 -3.21
N LEU A 14 -14.30 2.57 -4.35
CA LEU A 14 -13.26 3.61 -4.44
C LEU A 14 -13.76 4.98 -3.95
N GLU A 15 -15.03 5.29 -4.18
CA GLU A 15 -15.67 6.50 -3.66
C GLU A 15 -15.69 6.57 -2.13
N GLY A 16 -15.50 5.45 -1.43
CA GLY A 16 -15.43 5.40 0.02
C GLY A 16 -14.07 5.79 0.62
N PHE A 17 -13.06 6.04 -0.21
CA PHE A 17 -11.72 6.44 0.27
C PHE A 17 -11.61 7.96 0.34
N ARG A 18 -11.18 8.46 1.50
CA ARG A 18 -11.00 9.90 1.78
C ARG A 18 -9.54 10.29 2.02
N TYR A 19 -8.69 9.30 2.26
CA TYR A 19 -7.26 9.50 2.50
C TYR A 19 -6.45 8.63 1.55
N PHE A 20 -5.44 9.25 0.93
CA PHE A 20 -4.46 8.60 0.08
C PHE A 20 -3.06 9.04 0.47
N ARG A 21 -2.14 8.07 0.54
CA ARG A 21 -0.72 8.34 0.72
C ARG A 21 0.05 8.08 -0.58
N PRO A 22 0.85 9.04 -1.07
CA PRO A 22 1.69 8.82 -2.24
C PRO A 22 2.92 7.96 -1.91
N PHE A 23 3.30 7.11 -2.86
CA PHE A 23 4.56 6.38 -2.87
C PHE A 23 5.17 6.40 -4.26
N ARG A 24 6.49 6.16 -4.32
CA ARG A 24 7.22 5.89 -5.55
C ARG A 24 7.95 4.57 -5.43
N VAL A 25 7.74 3.69 -6.41
CA VAL A 25 8.37 2.36 -6.43
C VAL A 25 9.88 2.51 -6.58
N ARG A 26 10.61 1.87 -5.66
CA ARG A 26 12.06 1.86 -5.52
C ARG A 26 12.64 0.59 -6.14
N PHE A 27 13.90 0.66 -6.55
CA PHE A 27 14.58 -0.49 -7.17
C PHE A 27 14.65 -1.71 -6.24
N GLY A 28 14.92 -1.49 -4.95
CA GLY A 28 15.01 -2.57 -3.96
C GLY A 28 13.67 -3.25 -3.61
N GLU A 29 12.56 -2.80 -4.20
CA GLU A 29 11.23 -3.38 -3.99
C GLU A 29 10.84 -4.39 -5.08
N LEU A 30 11.66 -4.52 -6.13
CA LEU A 30 11.42 -5.46 -7.21
C LEU A 30 11.91 -6.86 -6.84
N ASP A 31 11.25 -7.88 -7.37
CA ASP A 31 11.77 -9.25 -7.36
C ASP A 31 12.49 -9.61 -8.68
N ALA A 32 12.90 -10.87 -8.80
CA ALA A 32 13.63 -11.38 -9.97
C ALA A 32 12.86 -11.27 -11.30
N PHE A 33 11.54 -11.09 -11.26
CA PHE A 33 10.70 -10.87 -12.44
C PHE A 33 10.56 -9.40 -12.83
N GLY A 34 11.24 -8.48 -12.11
CA GLY A 34 11.32 -7.06 -12.47
C GLY A 34 10.09 -6.23 -12.08
N HIS A 35 9.10 -6.83 -11.42
CA HIS A 35 7.96 -6.13 -10.83
C HIS A 35 8.07 -6.11 -9.31
N VAL A 36 7.28 -5.23 -8.68
CA VAL A 36 7.23 -5.12 -7.22
C VAL A 36 6.89 -6.48 -6.60
N ASN A 37 7.72 -6.90 -5.65
CA ASN A 37 7.51 -8.12 -4.90
C ASN A 37 6.18 -8.05 -4.12
N ASN A 38 5.43 -9.14 -4.11
CA ASN A 38 4.12 -9.22 -3.47
C ASN A 38 4.12 -8.78 -1.99
N VAL A 39 5.19 -9.05 -1.24
CA VAL A 39 5.29 -8.67 0.19
C VAL A 39 5.41 -7.15 0.39
N VAL A 40 5.94 -6.40 -0.59
CA VAL A 40 6.12 -4.95 -0.49
C VAL A 40 4.79 -4.21 -0.38
N TYR A 41 3.72 -4.72 -1.00
CA TYR A 41 2.39 -4.12 -0.88
C TYR A 41 1.92 -4.02 0.58
N PHE A 42 2.28 -4.98 1.42
CA PHE A 42 1.97 -4.94 2.85
C PHE A 42 2.75 -3.86 3.61
N ARG A 43 3.93 -3.48 3.14
CA ARG A 43 4.68 -2.32 3.65
C ARG A 43 4.03 -1.01 3.26
N TYR A 44 3.53 -0.91 2.02
CA TYR A 44 2.73 0.23 1.61
C TYR A 44 1.47 0.37 2.47
N PHE A 45 0.76 -0.72 2.73
CA PHE A 45 -0.44 -0.70 3.59
C PHE A 45 -0.12 -0.29 5.03
N GLU A 46 0.95 -0.84 5.61
CA GLU A 46 1.41 -0.49 6.95
C GLU A 46 1.73 0.99 7.07
N GLN A 47 2.51 1.50 6.13
CA GLN A 47 2.97 2.89 6.14
C GLN A 47 1.82 3.85 5.85
N ALA A 48 0.91 3.53 4.92
CA ALA A 48 -0.30 4.32 4.68
C ALA A 48 -1.25 4.32 5.89
N ARG A 49 -1.42 3.18 6.57
CA ARG A 49 -2.24 3.05 7.79
C ARG A 49 -1.69 3.90 8.93
N ILE A 50 -0.38 3.90 9.15
CA ILE A 50 0.26 4.71 10.20
C ILE A 50 -0.04 6.19 9.96
N ASP A 51 0.15 6.69 8.74
CA ASP A 51 -0.13 8.10 8.45
C ASP A 51 -1.61 8.41 8.50
N TYR A 52 -2.49 7.50 8.05
CA TYR A 52 -3.94 7.65 8.17
C TYR A 52 -4.35 7.87 9.63
N PHE A 53 -3.88 7.02 10.56
CA PHE A 53 -4.16 7.22 11.98
C PHE A 53 -3.50 8.48 12.55
N GLY A 54 -2.28 8.82 12.11
CA GLY A 54 -1.61 10.07 12.49
C GLY A 54 -2.40 11.31 12.07
N ARG A 55 -2.91 11.32 10.83
CA ARG A 55 -3.72 12.41 10.27
C ARG A 55 -5.04 12.59 11.01
N LEU A 56 -5.62 11.50 11.51
CA LEU A 56 -6.83 11.52 12.33
C LEU A 56 -6.57 11.84 13.81
N GLY A 57 -5.31 12.06 14.22
CA GLY A 57 -4.96 12.31 15.61
C GLY A 57 -5.06 11.07 16.51
N LEU A 58 -5.21 9.88 15.94
CA LEU A 58 -5.45 8.62 16.66
C LEU A 58 -4.16 7.86 17.01
N PHE A 59 -2.99 8.40 16.64
CA PHE A 59 -1.72 7.68 16.81
C PHE A 59 -1.45 7.38 18.30
N THR A 60 -1.64 8.35 19.18
CA THR A 60 -1.44 8.14 20.62
C THR A 60 -2.43 7.12 21.17
N ASP A 61 -3.72 7.26 20.84
CA ASP A 61 -4.77 6.37 21.35
C ASP A 61 -4.56 4.90 20.96
N LEU A 62 -3.98 4.65 19.77
CA LEU A 62 -3.81 3.32 19.21
C LEU A 62 -2.40 2.71 19.40
N PHE A 63 -1.37 3.52 19.63
CA PHE A 63 0.02 3.05 19.60
C PHE A 63 0.90 3.47 20.78
N THR A 64 0.66 4.58 21.48
CA THR A 64 1.64 5.10 22.46
C THR A 64 1.06 5.59 23.78
N GLY A 65 -0.27 5.66 23.91
CA GLY A 65 -0.95 6.14 25.10
C GLY A 65 -0.65 5.33 26.37
N PRO A 66 -0.51 5.99 27.54
CA PRO A 66 -0.23 5.32 28.82
C PRO A 66 -1.44 4.54 29.37
N SER A 67 -2.66 4.85 28.91
CA SER A 67 -3.92 4.27 29.40
C SER A 67 -4.62 3.34 28.40
N SER A 68 -4.10 3.17 27.19
CA SER A 68 -4.82 2.54 26.08
C SER A 68 -4.00 1.48 25.37
N GLY A 69 -4.70 0.48 24.85
CA GLY A 69 -4.12 -0.72 24.29
C GLY A 69 -3.24 -0.49 23.05
N LEU A 70 -2.61 -1.55 22.59
CA LEU A 70 -1.92 -1.58 21.30
C LEU A 70 -2.87 -2.14 20.24
N ILE A 71 -2.91 -1.53 19.07
CA ILE A 71 -3.54 -2.16 17.92
C ILE A 71 -2.57 -3.10 17.19
N VAL A 72 -2.99 -4.34 16.95
CA VAL A 72 -2.20 -5.36 16.24
C VAL A 72 -2.93 -5.87 15.01
N VAL A 73 -2.19 -6.26 13.98
CA VAL A 73 -2.75 -6.89 12.78
C VAL A 73 -3.04 -8.36 13.08
N ALA A 74 -4.30 -8.76 13.00
CA ALA A 74 -4.73 -10.16 13.17
C ALA A 74 -4.88 -10.90 11.84
N GLN A 75 -5.21 -10.18 10.77
CA GLN A 75 -5.31 -10.71 9.41
C GLN A 75 -4.91 -9.63 8.42
N GLN A 76 -4.24 -10.03 7.34
CA GLN A 76 -3.98 -9.16 6.21
C GLN A 76 -4.10 -9.96 4.91
N GLU A 77 -4.79 -9.40 3.93
CA GLU A 77 -4.99 -9.99 2.60
C GLU A 77 -4.76 -8.94 1.51
N ALA A 78 -4.30 -9.38 0.34
CA ALA A 78 -4.05 -8.55 -0.83
C ALA A 78 -4.46 -9.29 -2.11
N HIS A 79 -5.08 -8.56 -3.03
CA HIS A 79 -5.36 -8.98 -4.39
C HIS A 79 -4.52 -8.14 -5.34
N TYR A 80 -3.66 -8.79 -6.11
CA TYR A 80 -2.80 -8.14 -7.10
C TYR A 80 -3.48 -8.20 -8.47
N LEU A 81 -3.83 -7.05 -9.03
CA LEU A 81 -4.59 -6.95 -10.28
C LEU A 81 -3.70 -6.64 -11.47
N LYS A 82 -2.69 -5.78 -11.27
CA LYS A 82 -1.73 -5.35 -12.30
C LYS A 82 -0.35 -5.19 -11.65
N PRO A 83 0.74 -5.59 -12.32
CA PRO A 83 2.09 -5.44 -11.78
C PRO A 83 2.46 -3.96 -11.68
N LEU A 84 3.28 -3.62 -10.68
CA LEU A 84 3.96 -2.34 -10.52
C LEU A 84 5.44 -2.49 -10.89
N TYR A 85 6.03 -1.44 -11.45
CA TYR A 85 7.42 -1.43 -11.92
C TYR A 85 8.21 -0.28 -11.31
N PHE A 86 9.54 -0.33 -11.46
CA PHE A 86 10.43 0.74 -11.04
C PHE A 86 9.94 2.12 -11.50
N GLY A 87 9.98 3.08 -10.59
CA GLY A 87 9.65 4.48 -10.87
C GLY A 87 8.15 4.77 -10.92
N ASP A 88 7.26 3.76 -10.91
CA ASP A 88 5.82 4.00 -10.82
C ASP A 88 5.48 4.85 -9.60
N ALA A 89 4.70 5.91 -9.84
CA ALA A 89 4.06 6.67 -8.78
C ALA A 89 2.69 6.04 -8.46
N ILE A 90 2.42 5.83 -7.18
CA ILE A 90 1.18 5.21 -6.72
C ILE A 90 0.57 6.01 -5.57
N ASP A 91 -0.75 5.94 -5.45
CA ASP A 91 -1.52 6.38 -4.29
C ASP A 91 -2.09 5.17 -3.57
N VAL A 92 -1.84 5.08 -2.27
CA VAL A 92 -2.39 4.04 -1.42
C VAL A 92 -3.47 4.65 -0.55
N GLY A 93 -4.71 4.36 -0.92
CA GLY A 93 -5.90 4.74 -0.19
C GLY A 93 -6.06 3.89 1.08
N VAL A 94 -6.54 4.50 2.16
CA VAL A 94 -6.93 3.82 3.40
C VAL A 94 -8.33 4.28 3.79
N ARG A 95 -9.20 3.34 4.18
CA ARG A 95 -10.49 3.65 4.82
C ARG A 95 -10.84 2.60 5.87
N CYS A 96 -11.62 2.98 6.86
CA CYS A 96 -12.25 2.07 7.80
C CYS A 96 -13.50 1.44 7.16
N ALA A 97 -13.40 0.15 6.84
CA ALA A 97 -14.50 -0.60 6.24
C ALA A 97 -15.48 -1.15 7.30
N ARG A 98 -15.02 -1.37 8.53
CA ARG A 98 -15.86 -1.88 9.62
C ARG A 98 -15.28 -1.52 11.00
N LEU A 99 -16.15 -1.09 11.91
CA LEU A 99 -15.83 -0.93 13.34
C LEU A 99 -16.55 -1.99 14.16
N GLY A 100 -15.80 -2.93 14.74
CA GLY A 100 -16.29 -3.93 15.71
C GLY A 100 -16.14 -3.44 17.15
N ARG A 101 -16.37 -4.32 18.15
CA ARG A 101 -16.18 -3.98 19.58
C ARG A 101 -14.71 -3.84 19.98
N THR A 102 -13.89 -4.82 19.59
CA THR A 102 -12.47 -4.92 19.95
C THR A 102 -11.56 -4.91 18.71
N SER A 103 -12.14 -4.70 17.53
CA SER A 103 -11.43 -4.78 16.26
C SER A 103 -11.98 -3.79 15.25
N LEU A 104 -11.15 -3.43 14.28
CA LEU A 104 -11.53 -2.65 13.12
C LEU A 104 -10.97 -3.27 11.84
N THR A 105 -11.66 -3.07 10.74
CA THR A 105 -11.25 -3.55 9.41
C THR A 105 -10.91 -2.35 8.55
N LEU A 106 -9.71 -2.35 7.98
CA LEU A 106 -9.28 -1.35 7.00
C LEU A 106 -9.25 -1.97 5.60
N ASP A 107 -9.73 -1.22 4.63
CA ASP A 107 -9.54 -1.50 3.22
C ASP A 107 -8.42 -0.62 2.66
N TYR A 108 -7.70 -1.14 1.67
CA TYR A 108 -6.62 -0.45 0.96
C TYR A 108 -6.86 -0.49 -0.54
N ALA A 109 -6.70 0.65 -1.21
CA ALA A 109 -6.72 0.74 -2.67
C ALA A 109 -5.36 1.23 -3.16
N VAL A 110 -4.70 0.48 -4.04
CA VAL A 110 -3.45 0.93 -4.68
C VAL A 110 -3.77 1.39 -6.08
N LEU A 111 -3.60 2.68 -6.33
CA LEU A 111 -3.87 3.33 -7.59
C LEU A 111 -2.57 3.78 -8.23
N ARG A 112 -2.32 3.39 -9.48
CA ARG A 112 -1.21 3.94 -10.26
C ARG A 112 -1.57 5.34 -10.73
N ARG A 113 -0.68 6.31 -10.48
CA ARG A 113 -0.81 7.66 -11.04
C ARG A 113 -0.52 7.65 -12.54
N PRO A 114 -1.18 8.52 -13.33
CA PRO A 114 -0.75 8.79 -14.69
C PRO A 114 0.74 9.19 -14.69
N ARG A 115 1.48 8.71 -15.67
CA ARG A 115 2.84 9.20 -15.89
C ARG A 115 2.76 10.51 -16.68
N PRO A 116 3.61 11.49 -16.38
CA PRO A 116 3.84 12.61 -17.28
C PRO A 116 4.31 12.08 -18.65
N ASP A 117 3.90 12.76 -19.72
CA ASP A 117 4.37 12.43 -21.06
C ASP A 117 5.91 12.49 -21.12
N GLY A 118 6.52 11.44 -21.66
CA GLY A 118 7.98 11.31 -21.79
C GLY A 118 8.68 10.48 -20.70
N ASP A 119 7.99 10.02 -19.65
CA ASP A 119 8.59 9.17 -18.61
C ASP A 119 8.63 7.69 -19.05
N VAL A 120 9.76 7.29 -19.64
CA VAL A 120 9.99 5.95 -20.17
C VAL A 120 9.95 4.91 -19.04
N ARG A 121 9.24 3.80 -19.25
CA ARG A 121 9.39 2.61 -18.40
C ARG A 121 10.83 2.14 -18.53
N ALA A 122 11.62 2.28 -17.46
CA ALA A 122 12.82 1.47 -17.29
C ALA A 122 12.34 0.02 -17.08
N GLY A 123 11.98 -0.62 -18.19
CA GLY A 123 11.48 -1.96 -18.22
C GLY A 123 12.65 -2.93 -18.18
N THR A 124 12.73 -3.72 -17.12
CA THR A 124 13.06 -5.12 -17.28
C THR A 124 11.74 -5.89 -17.39
N GLY A 125 11.19 -5.97 -18.60
CA GLY A 125 10.07 -6.87 -18.91
C GLY A 125 8.83 -6.21 -19.51
N GLU A 126 8.97 -5.48 -20.62
CA GLU A 126 7.86 -5.26 -21.55
C GLU A 126 8.40 -5.24 -22.98
N THR A 127 8.79 -6.40 -23.50
CA THR A 127 8.85 -6.64 -24.95
C THR A 127 7.55 -7.29 -25.37
N ALA A 128 6.64 -6.48 -25.91
CA ALA A 128 5.51 -6.97 -26.68
C ALA A 128 5.94 -7.25 -28.13
N GLY A 129 5.86 -8.52 -28.55
CA GLY A 129 5.60 -8.96 -29.93
C GLY A 129 6.80 -9.11 -30.88
N GLU A 130 7.10 -10.33 -31.31
CA GLU A 130 6.96 -10.78 -32.72
C GLU A 130 7.33 -12.28 -32.84
N GLY A 131 6.61 -12.98 -33.73
CA GLY A 131 6.50 -14.44 -33.74
C GLY A 131 7.77 -15.20 -34.13
N GLY A 132 7.92 -16.39 -33.55
CA GLY A 132 8.94 -17.37 -33.93
C GLY A 132 8.64 -18.73 -33.30
N SER A 133 7.92 -19.56 -34.02
CA SER A 133 7.77 -20.99 -33.71
C SER A 133 9.13 -21.67 -33.70
N ALA A 134 9.51 -22.33 -32.60
CA ALA A 134 10.45 -23.45 -32.64
C ALA A 134 10.28 -24.40 -31.44
N ALA A 135 9.82 -25.59 -31.79
CA ALA A 135 9.89 -26.90 -31.15
C ALA A 135 10.62 -27.06 -29.79
N ALA A 136 9.96 -27.86 -28.95
CA ALA A 136 10.49 -28.46 -27.73
C ALA A 136 11.88 -29.10 -27.92
N GLY A 137 12.85 -28.66 -27.12
CA GLY A 137 14.11 -29.35 -26.85
C GLY A 137 14.21 -29.65 -25.35
N ARG A 138 14.27 -30.93 -25.00
CA ARG A 138 14.50 -31.40 -23.62
C ARG A 138 15.92 -31.00 -23.20
N GLY A 139 16.05 -30.24 -22.13
CA GLY A 139 17.32 -29.99 -21.44
C GLY A 139 17.03 -29.48 -20.03
N GLY A 140 17.29 -30.30 -19.01
CA GLY A 140 17.20 -29.85 -17.61
C GLY A 140 18.30 -28.85 -17.28
N PRO A 141 18.10 -27.92 -16.33
CA PRO A 141 19.13 -26.96 -15.95
C PRO A 141 20.32 -27.67 -15.29
N ALA A 142 21.52 -27.36 -15.77
CA ALA A 142 22.77 -27.70 -15.10
C ALA A 142 22.90 -26.91 -13.78
N ALA A 143 23.48 -27.55 -12.76
CA ALA A 143 23.73 -26.95 -11.46
C ALA A 143 24.70 -25.75 -11.56
N PRO A 144 24.55 -24.70 -10.73
CA PRO A 144 25.50 -23.59 -10.72
C PRO A 144 26.84 -24.01 -10.09
N ASP A 145 27.94 -23.60 -10.73
CA ASP A 145 29.31 -23.79 -10.27
C ASP A 145 29.58 -23.10 -8.92
N ALA A 146 30.52 -23.67 -8.16
CA ALA A 146 30.89 -23.24 -6.81
C ALA A 146 31.41 -21.77 -6.77
N PRO A 147 31.17 -21.03 -5.66
CA PRO A 147 31.63 -19.65 -5.53
C PRO A 147 33.17 -19.56 -5.48
N PRO A 148 33.77 -18.47 -6.01
CA PRO A 148 35.22 -18.27 -5.98
C PRO A 148 35.73 -18.06 -4.53
N PRO A 149 37.01 -18.40 -4.26
CA PRO A 149 37.56 -18.35 -2.90
C PRO A 149 37.64 -16.92 -2.35
N ALA A 150 37.34 -16.80 -1.06
CA ALA A 150 37.36 -15.54 -0.32
C ALA A 150 38.78 -14.97 -0.22
N GLY A 151 39.06 -13.88 -0.94
CA GLY A 151 40.38 -13.24 -0.90
C GLY A 151 40.49 -11.83 -1.48
N GLU A 152 39.65 -11.43 -2.43
CA GLU A 152 39.74 -10.08 -3.03
C GLU A 152 38.69 -9.13 -2.45
N ARG A 153 39.17 -8.24 -1.57
CA ARG A 153 38.39 -7.13 -1.02
C ARG A 153 38.04 -6.15 -2.14
N ASN A 154 36.74 -5.91 -2.35
CA ASN A 154 36.21 -4.84 -3.20
C ASN A 154 36.82 -3.48 -2.84
N ARG A 155 37.73 -2.97 -3.69
CA ARG A 155 38.28 -1.60 -3.61
C ARG A 155 37.37 -0.54 -4.26
N ALA A 156 36.12 -0.86 -4.58
CA ALA A 156 35.25 0.02 -5.37
C ALA A 156 34.25 0.89 -4.56
N ASN A 157 34.39 0.98 -3.23
CA ASN A 157 33.61 1.92 -2.41
C ASN A 157 34.49 3.10 -1.99
N GLU A 158 35.00 3.88 -2.95
CA GLU A 158 35.33 5.27 -2.66
C GLU A 158 34.02 6.07 -2.61
N ALA A 159 33.91 6.90 -1.57
CA ALA A 159 32.67 7.54 -1.14
C ALA A 159 32.03 8.37 -2.26
N VAL A 160 30.85 7.94 -2.70
CA VAL A 160 29.89 8.85 -3.33
C VAL A 160 29.33 9.71 -2.21
N ASP A 161 29.67 10.99 -2.22
CA ASP A 161 29.09 11.99 -1.34
C ASP A 161 27.60 12.12 -1.65
N VAL A 162 26.75 11.57 -0.77
CA VAL A 162 25.28 11.61 -0.88
C VAL A 162 24.70 12.80 -0.11
N SER A 163 25.42 13.93 -0.08
CA SER A 163 24.87 15.20 0.42
C SER A 163 24.04 15.91 -0.67
N GLY A 164 23.01 15.23 -1.16
CA GLY A 164 21.87 15.88 -1.80
C GLY A 164 20.95 16.46 -0.72
N PRO A 165 20.32 17.63 -0.92
CA PRO A 165 19.43 18.20 0.08
C PRO A 165 18.32 17.20 0.39
N ALA A 166 18.09 16.91 1.67
CA ALA A 166 16.91 16.20 2.11
C ALA A 166 15.68 16.99 1.63
N GLU A 167 14.95 16.42 0.67
CA GLU A 167 13.64 16.93 0.26
C GLU A 167 12.82 17.12 1.55
N PRO A 168 12.28 18.33 1.81
CA PRO A 168 11.44 18.53 2.98
C PRO A 168 10.26 17.58 2.88
N ALA A 169 9.87 16.98 4.01
CA ALA A 169 8.62 16.24 4.11
C ALA A 169 7.49 17.18 3.70
N GLY A 170 7.09 17.10 2.43
CA GLY A 170 6.04 17.94 1.87
C GLY A 170 4.78 17.76 2.70
N ASP A 171 4.24 18.87 3.19
CA ASP A 171 2.87 18.93 3.65
C ASP A 171 2.00 18.40 2.51
N GLY A 172 1.54 17.15 2.63
CA GLY A 172 0.69 16.48 1.66
C GLY A 172 -0.70 17.08 1.54
N SER A 173 -0.92 18.34 1.95
CA SER A 173 -2.12 19.08 1.67
C SER A 173 -2.16 19.48 0.19
N ARG A 174 -3.01 18.80 -0.59
CA ARG A 174 -3.51 19.38 -1.83
C ARG A 174 -4.67 20.32 -1.47
N SER A 175 -4.49 21.61 -1.79
CA SER A 175 -5.56 22.62 -1.80
C SER A 175 -6.61 22.29 -2.87
N ALA A 176 -7.86 22.66 -2.63
CA ALA A 176 -9.10 22.23 -3.30
C ALA A 176 -9.26 22.61 -4.80
N VAL A 177 -8.19 22.89 -5.53
CA VAL A 177 -8.25 23.46 -6.90
C VAL A 177 -8.01 22.41 -8.02
N ASP A 178 -7.78 21.13 -7.71
CA ASP A 178 -7.44 20.07 -8.71
C ASP A 178 -8.39 18.85 -8.69
N ALA A 179 -9.59 18.99 -8.12
CA ALA A 179 -10.43 17.88 -7.67
C ALA A 179 -11.08 17.01 -8.78
N SER A 180 -10.98 17.38 -10.06
CA SER A 180 -11.68 16.66 -11.15
C SER A 180 -10.85 15.57 -11.86
N GLU A 181 -9.53 15.71 -11.93
CA GLU A 181 -8.62 14.72 -12.54
C GLU A 181 -8.08 13.69 -11.53
N ASP A 182 -8.21 13.98 -10.24
CA ASP A 182 -7.63 13.23 -9.12
C ASP A 182 -8.61 12.24 -8.46
N ARG A 183 -9.86 12.15 -8.96
CA ARG A 183 -10.85 11.18 -8.45
C ARG A 183 -10.33 9.75 -8.68
N PRO A 184 -10.40 8.84 -7.69
CA PRO A 184 -9.97 7.46 -7.87
C PRO A 184 -10.81 6.80 -8.96
N ARG A 185 -10.13 6.18 -9.95
CA ARG A 185 -10.77 5.50 -11.09
C ARG A 185 -10.39 4.00 -11.12
N PRO A 186 -11.31 3.08 -11.42
CA PRO A 186 -11.02 1.63 -11.38
C PRO A 186 -9.90 1.20 -12.32
N GLU A 187 -9.73 1.85 -13.46
CA GLU A 187 -8.68 1.53 -14.42
C GLU A 187 -7.27 1.74 -13.84
N ARG A 188 -7.14 2.64 -12.86
CA ARG A 188 -5.90 2.91 -12.14
C ARG A 188 -5.63 1.91 -11.02
N LEU A 189 -6.61 1.10 -10.61
CA LEU A 189 -6.46 0.12 -9.54
C LEU A 189 -5.50 -1.00 -9.96
N VAL A 190 -4.40 -1.13 -9.24
CA VAL A 190 -3.37 -2.16 -9.46
C VAL A 190 -3.37 -3.24 -8.38
N ALA A 191 -3.84 -2.91 -7.17
CA ALA A 191 -4.03 -3.87 -6.09
C ALA A 191 -5.09 -3.38 -5.10
N ALA A 192 -5.72 -4.32 -4.41
CA ALA A 192 -6.63 -4.05 -3.30
C ALA A 192 -6.19 -4.86 -2.07
N GLY A 193 -6.27 -4.27 -0.89
CA GLY A 193 -5.91 -4.93 0.36
C GLY A 193 -6.98 -4.82 1.41
N ARG A 194 -6.93 -5.70 2.42
CA ARG A 194 -7.71 -5.58 3.64
C ARG A 194 -6.89 -6.04 4.83
N SER A 195 -7.05 -5.36 5.96
CA SER A 195 -6.48 -5.79 7.23
C SER A 195 -7.54 -5.77 8.33
N VAL A 196 -7.54 -6.79 9.18
CA VAL A 196 -8.27 -6.79 10.44
C VAL A 196 -7.29 -6.48 11.55
N LEU A 197 -7.58 -5.42 12.29
CA LEU A 197 -6.80 -4.99 13.43
C LEU A 197 -7.57 -5.22 14.72
N VAL A 198 -6.89 -5.67 15.77
CA VAL A 198 -7.45 -5.93 17.09
C VAL A 198 -6.78 -5.00 18.09
N HIS A 199 -7.60 -4.34 18.90
CA HIS A 199 -7.13 -3.53 20.02
C HIS A 199 -6.91 -4.44 21.23
N LEU A 200 -5.68 -4.42 21.76
CA LEU A 200 -5.25 -5.26 22.88
C LEU A 200 -4.91 -4.41 24.08
N ASP A 201 -5.44 -4.75 25.25
CA ASP A 201 -4.90 -4.27 26.52
C ASP A 201 -3.44 -4.73 26.64
N ARG A 202 -2.52 -3.79 26.87
CA ARG A 202 -1.07 -4.05 26.88
C ARG A 202 -0.63 -4.91 28.05
N GLU A 203 -1.23 -4.72 29.22
CA GLU A 203 -0.87 -5.45 30.43
C GLU A 203 -1.44 -6.86 30.38
N ARG A 204 -2.71 -6.97 30.01
CA ARG A 204 -3.43 -8.25 29.96
C ARG A 204 -3.11 -9.07 28.71
N LYS A 205 -2.54 -8.45 27.67
CA LYS A 205 -2.30 -9.05 26.35
C LYS A 205 -3.55 -9.71 25.76
N ALA A 206 -4.71 -9.07 25.96
CA ALA A 206 -6.01 -9.61 25.60
C ALA A 206 -6.85 -8.56 24.84
N PRO A 207 -7.79 -8.97 23.97
CA PRO A 207 -8.67 -8.04 23.27
C PRO A 207 -9.44 -7.13 24.23
N ALA A 208 -9.38 -5.82 23.96
CA ALA A 208 -10.06 -4.79 24.71
C ALA A 208 -10.94 -3.94 23.80
N ALA A 209 -11.96 -3.30 24.37
CA ALA A 209 -12.83 -2.42 23.60
C ALA A 209 -12.01 -1.30 22.95
N LEU A 210 -12.32 -0.97 21.69
CA LEU A 210 -11.76 0.22 21.05
C LEU A 210 -12.17 1.47 21.84
N PRO A 211 -11.23 2.42 22.09
CA PRO A 211 -11.56 3.68 22.75
C PRO A 211 -12.70 4.42 22.06
N GLU A 212 -13.54 5.10 22.84
CA GLU A 212 -14.69 5.83 22.30
C GLU A 212 -14.27 6.95 21.35
N ALA A 213 -13.17 7.67 21.66
CA ALA A 213 -12.60 8.69 20.79
C ALA A 213 -12.22 8.13 19.40
N VAL A 214 -11.55 6.97 19.37
CA VAL A 214 -11.21 6.27 18.11
C VAL A 214 -12.47 5.95 17.31
N ARG A 215 -13.51 5.44 17.98
CA ARG A 215 -14.79 5.12 17.30
C ARG A 215 -15.42 6.37 16.71
N ALA A 216 -15.50 7.45 17.48
CA ALA A 216 -16.13 8.70 17.06
C ALA A 216 -15.43 9.27 15.81
N VAL A 217 -14.10 9.34 15.84
CA VAL A 217 -13.31 9.86 14.71
C VAL A 217 -13.46 8.99 13.47
N LEU A 218 -13.29 7.67 13.58
CA LEU A 218 -13.39 6.78 12.42
C LEU A 218 -14.81 6.72 11.84
N SER A 219 -15.84 6.80 12.69
CA SER A 219 -17.24 6.81 12.24
C SER A 219 -17.61 8.10 11.53
N ALA A 220 -16.99 9.23 11.90
CA ALA A 220 -17.22 10.53 11.28
C ALA A 220 -16.45 10.68 9.96
N PHE A 221 -15.19 10.24 9.90
CA PHE A 221 -14.30 10.49 8.77
C PHE A 221 -14.67 9.69 7.51
N ASP A 222 -14.99 8.40 7.66
CA ASP A 222 -15.30 7.52 6.53
C ASP A 222 -16.81 7.42 6.24
N ARG A 223 -17.62 8.30 6.84
CA ARG A 223 -19.06 8.37 6.56
C ARG A 223 -19.26 8.86 5.12
N PRO A 224 -20.07 8.17 4.31
CA PRO A 224 -20.44 8.71 3.00
C PRO A 224 -21.23 10.01 3.19
N GLU A 225 -20.91 11.04 2.40
CA GLU A 225 -21.72 12.26 2.36
C GLU A 225 -23.15 11.86 1.95
N GLY A 226 -24.16 12.29 2.72
CA GLY A 226 -25.58 11.97 2.45
C GLY A 226 -26.15 10.73 3.15
N ALA A 227 -25.41 10.06 4.04
CA ALA A 227 -25.92 8.88 4.77
C ALA A 227 -27.08 9.17 5.77
N ASP A 228 -27.53 10.42 5.93
CA ASP A 228 -28.69 10.78 6.76
C ASP A 228 -30.04 10.57 6.04
N GLU A 229 -30.06 10.29 4.73
CA GLU A 229 -31.33 10.21 3.97
C GLU A 229 -32.00 8.83 3.96
N TRP A 230 -31.36 7.78 4.50
CA TRP A 230 -31.97 6.44 4.57
C TRP A 230 -31.94 5.90 5.99
N GLY A 231 -32.92 6.34 6.79
CA GLY A 231 -33.25 5.73 8.06
C GLY A 231 -33.68 4.27 7.88
N TYR A 232 -33.07 3.39 8.66
CA TYR A 232 -33.61 2.07 8.99
C TYR A 232 -34.12 2.10 10.44
#